data_AF-A0A9X5KYZ7-F1
#
_entry.id   AF-A0A9X5KYZ7-F1
#
_cell.length_a   1.000
_cell.length_b   1.000
_cell.length_c   1.000
_cell.angle_alpha   90.00
_cell.angle_beta   90.00
_cell.angle_gamma   90.00
#
_symmetry.space_group_name_H-M   'P 1'
#
loop_
_entity.id
_entity.type
_entity.pdbx_description
1 polymer ?
#
loop_
_entity_poly.entity_id
_entity_poly.type
_entity_poly.pdbx_seq_one_letter_code
_entity_poly.pdbx_strand_id
1 'polypeptide(L)'
;MNVKTALEALGLPDAVVACADGSIDTPICTLQAPAEWYVFPPALIPIWSDGSWPTYIGYWKHWFVDREPTFVKMYVGSDLMTVEIARTPAQLMGVLAMMSMSLEEGVTPELERFARAVGLDCLDALDAQSLKSGDDPKGLANVETFKTLTPLESISDGATPYTGSFPNPSDPTTDWWKSSCYFEVVDKHMPVPKGVELPAWFDPEREKKPLFEDFMQAGRLDCAWLTLNSTGWSIADARQALVALQERADDKAFDAVVAYWLSIADLDAGGY
;
A
#
# COMPACT_ATOMS: atom_id res chain seq x y z
N MET A 1 -13.21 -4.84 14.73
CA MET A 1 -14.04 -4.08 13.76
C MET A 1 -13.75 -4.68 12.39
N ASN A 2 -14.72 -4.81 11.48
CA ASN A 2 -14.48 -5.49 10.20
C ASN A 2 -13.74 -4.56 9.23
N VAL A 3 -12.71 -5.06 8.53
CA VAL A 3 -11.99 -4.36 7.44
C VAL A 3 -12.96 -3.75 6.43
N LYS A 4 -14.08 -4.43 6.17
CA LYS A 4 -15.20 -3.95 5.35
C LYS A 4 -15.61 -2.51 5.68
N THR A 5 -15.86 -2.22 6.96
CA THR A 5 -16.33 -0.90 7.40
C THR A 5 -15.28 0.19 7.15
N ALA A 6 -14.00 -0.13 7.30
CA ALA A 6 -12.92 0.81 6.99
C ALA A 6 -12.84 1.09 5.48
N LEU A 7 -12.93 0.06 4.63
CA LEU A 7 -12.89 0.21 3.17
C LEU A 7 -14.12 0.96 2.63
N GLU A 8 -15.31 0.71 3.18
CA GLU A 8 -16.54 1.46 2.86
C GLU A 8 -16.41 2.94 3.26
N ALA A 9 -15.88 3.23 4.44
CA ALA A 9 -15.64 4.61 4.89
C ALA A 9 -14.63 5.35 4.01
N LEU A 10 -13.66 4.63 3.44
CA LEU A 10 -12.70 5.14 2.46
C LEU A 10 -13.32 5.37 1.07
N GLY A 11 -14.56 4.97 0.83
CA GLY A 11 -15.25 5.12 -0.45
C GLY A 11 -14.70 4.19 -1.54
N LEU A 12 -14.12 3.05 -1.17
CA LEU A 12 -13.66 2.07 -2.16
C LEU A 12 -14.84 1.40 -2.87
N PRO A 13 -14.68 1.00 -4.15
CA PRO A 13 -15.77 0.36 -4.89
C PRO A 13 -16.25 -0.94 -4.25
N ASP A 14 -17.55 -1.22 -4.39
CA ASP A 14 -18.20 -2.44 -3.87
C ASP A 14 -17.46 -3.73 -4.25
N ALA A 15 -16.86 -3.80 -5.44
CA ALA A 15 -16.08 -4.96 -5.86
C ALA A 15 -14.84 -5.20 -4.97
N VAL A 16 -14.10 -4.14 -4.60
CA VAL A 16 -12.95 -4.25 -3.69
C VAL A 16 -13.42 -4.69 -2.30
N VAL A 17 -14.50 -4.07 -1.81
CA VAL A 17 -15.08 -4.39 -0.50
C VAL A 17 -15.60 -5.84 -0.45
N ALA A 18 -16.26 -6.31 -1.50
CA ALA A 18 -16.79 -7.66 -1.61
C ALA A 18 -15.68 -8.72 -1.75
N CYS A 19 -14.58 -8.39 -2.42
CA CYS A 19 -13.40 -9.27 -2.41
C CYS A 19 -12.71 -9.28 -1.03
N ALA A 20 -12.69 -8.15 -0.32
CA ALA A 20 -12.08 -8.04 1.01
C ALA A 20 -12.85 -8.81 2.09
N ASP A 21 -14.19 -8.82 2.02
CA ASP A 21 -15.04 -9.52 2.99
C ASP A 21 -15.36 -10.98 2.61
N GLY A 22 -14.85 -11.45 1.46
CA GLY A 22 -15.02 -12.81 0.96
C GLY A 22 -16.36 -13.07 0.26
N SER A 23 -17.16 -12.04 -0.03
CA SER A 23 -18.39 -12.19 -0.84
C SER A 23 -18.09 -12.48 -2.32
N ILE A 24 -16.91 -12.10 -2.80
CA ILE A 24 -16.36 -12.49 -4.10
C ILE A 24 -15.04 -13.22 -3.87
N ASP A 25 -14.96 -14.47 -4.31
CA ASP A 25 -13.74 -15.27 -4.24
C ASP A 25 -12.67 -14.70 -5.19
N THR A 26 -11.48 -14.45 -4.65
CA THR A 26 -10.30 -14.00 -5.42
C THR A 26 -9.50 -15.20 -5.96
N PRO A 27 -8.93 -15.11 -7.17
CA PRO A 27 -8.36 -16.26 -7.88
C PRO A 27 -6.95 -16.64 -7.38
N ILE A 28 -6.18 -15.67 -6.87
CA ILE A 28 -5.04 -15.91 -5.98
C ILE A 28 -5.18 -15.02 -4.78
N CYS A 29 -5.81 -15.53 -3.75
CA CYS A 29 -5.43 -15.19 -2.39
C CYS A 29 -5.63 -16.45 -1.56
N THR A 30 -4.59 -16.84 -0.83
CA THR A 30 -4.76 -17.74 0.30
C THR A 30 -4.35 -16.96 1.53
N LEU A 31 -5.14 -17.11 2.60
CA LEU A 31 -5.05 -16.45 3.90
C LEU A 31 -5.68 -15.05 3.97
N GLN A 32 -6.43 -14.84 5.06
CA GLN A 32 -6.70 -13.52 5.59
C GLN A 32 -5.37 -12.76 5.72
N ALA A 33 -5.37 -11.46 5.40
CA ALA A 33 -4.18 -10.64 5.61
C ALA A 33 -3.60 -10.91 7.00
N PRO A 34 -2.29 -11.15 7.14
CA PRO A 34 -1.73 -11.74 8.36
C PRO A 34 -1.55 -10.68 9.47
N ALA A 35 -2.51 -9.77 9.61
CA ALA A 35 -2.54 -8.66 10.54
C ALA A 35 -2.54 -9.10 12.01
N GLU A 36 -2.93 -10.35 12.28
CA GLU A 36 -2.85 -10.96 13.62
C GLU A 36 -1.44 -11.48 13.96
N TRP A 37 -0.57 -11.66 12.95
CA TRP A 37 0.74 -12.29 13.14
C TRP A 37 1.92 -11.36 12.84
N TYR A 38 1.71 -10.35 11.99
CA TYR A 38 2.75 -9.41 11.61
C TYR A 38 2.27 -7.97 11.78
N VAL A 39 3.24 -7.12 12.09
CA VAL A 39 3.03 -5.69 12.27
C VAL A 39 2.96 -4.97 10.92
N PHE A 40 2.20 -3.87 10.89
CA PHE A 40 2.14 -2.96 9.76
C PHE A 40 1.77 -1.54 10.24
N PRO A 41 2.24 -0.49 9.55
CA PRO A 41 1.98 0.89 9.92
C PRO A 41 0.52 1.30 9.62
N PRO A 42 -0.03 2.30 10.34
CA PRO A 42 -1.43 2.75 10.18
C PRO A 42 -1.83 3.27 8.79
N ALA A 43 -0.87 3.64 7.93
CA ALA A 43 -1.13 4.04 6.55
C ALA A 43 -1.55 2.88 5.65
N LEU A 44 -1.25 1.63 6.05
CA LEU A 44 -1.71 0.43 5.36
C LEU A 44 -3.04 -0.05 5.94
N ILE A 45 -4.04 -0.16 5.07
CA ILE A 45 -5.25 -0.93 5.32
C ILE A 45 -5.08 -2.27 4.58
N PRO A 46 -4.64 -3.33 5.27
CA PRO A 46 -4.43 -4.63 4.64
C PRO A 46 -5.75 -5.23 4.15
N ILE A 47 -5.72 -5.79 2.94
CA ILE A 47 -6.89 -6.43 2.33
C ILE A 47 -6.65 -7.93 2.16
N TRP A 48 -5.52 -8.32 1.55
CA TRP A 48 -5.18 -9.72 1.30
C TRP A 48 -3.71 -10.03 1.59
N SER A 49 -3.36 -11.30 1.48
CA SER A 49 -2.00 -11.81 1.32
C SER A 49 -1.89 -12.59 0.02
N ASP A 50 -0.70 -12.61 -0.57
CA ASP A 50 -0.40 -13.38 -1.78
C ASP A 50 -0.04 -14.85 -1.50
N GLY A 51 -0.10 -15.29 -0.23
CA GLY A 51 0.18 -16.65 0.19
C GLY A 51 1.68 -17.03 0.18
N SER A 52 2.56 -16.10 -0.15
CA SER A 52 4.01 -16.32 -0.19
C SER A 52 4.73 -15.34 0.73
N TRP A 53 5.37 -15.87 1.78
CA TRP A 53 6.00 -15.06 2.84
C TRP A 53 4.99 -14.15 3.56
N PRO A 54 5.36 -13.50 4.68
CA PRO A 54 4.49 -12.50 5.27
C PRO A 54 4.45 -11.27 4.35
N THR A 55 3.34 -11.12 3.63
CA THR A 55 3.09 -10.07 2.65
C THR A 55 1.68 -9.53 2.82
N TYR A 56 1.52 -8.22 2.63
CA TYR A 56 0.22 -7.58 2.54
C TYR A 56 0.00 -7.03 1.14
N ILE A 57 -1.20 -7.28 0.60
CA ILE A 57 -1.78 -6.47 -0.48
C ILE A 57 -2.83 -5.58 0.19
N GLY A 58 -2.71 -4.27 0.03
CA GLY A 58 -3.59 -3.36 0.74
C GLY A 58 -3.72 -1.98 0.12
N TYR A 59 -4.57 -1.19 0.75
CA TYR A 59 -4.79 0.20 0.40
C TYR A 59 -3.88 1.09 1.25
N TRP A 60 -3.11 1.96 0.59
CA TRP A 60 -2.14 2.84 1.21
C TRP A 60 -2.61 4.29 1.13
N LYS A 61 -2.79 4.92 2.29
CA LYS A 61 -3.32 6.29 2.38
C LYS A 61 -2.55 7.11 3.40
N HIS A 62 -2.10 8.29 2.99
CA HIS A 62 -1.66 9.34 3.91
C HIS A 62 -2.78 10.36 4.16
N TRP A 63 -3.12 10.60 5.42
CA TRP A 63 -4.25 11.46 5.80
C TRP A 63 -3.92 12.94 5.90
N PHE A 64 -2.70 13.25 6.33
CA PHE A 64 -2.27 14.62 6.63
C PHE A 64 -1.28 15.16 5.59
N VAL A 65 -1.19 14.49 4.44
CA VAL A 65 -0.31 14.84 3.32
C VAL A 65 -1.17 14.91 2.07
N ASP A 66 -0.99 15.94 1.26
CA ASP A 66 -1.71 16.10 -0.01
C ASP A 66 -1.17 15.11 -1.04
N ARG A 67 -1.78 13.92 -1.07
CA ARG A 67 -1.33 12.80 -1.88
C ARG A 67 -2.49 11.84 -2.17
N GLU A 68 -2.56 11.39 -3.42
CA GLU A 68 -3.51 10.36 -3.82
C GLU A 68 -3.18 9.01 -3.17
N PRO A 69 -4.17 8.32 -2.61
CA PRO A 69 -3.99 6.97 -2.11
C PRO A 69 -3.80 5.98 -3.26
N THR A 70 -3.21 4.84 -2.96
CA THR A 70 -2.86 3.83 -3.96
C THR A 70 -2.94 2.43 -3.36
N PHE A 71 -2.80 1.39 -4.19
CA PHE A 71 -2.69 0.01 -3.73
C PHE A 71 -1.24 -0.42 -3.75
N VAL A 72 -0.84 -1.11 -2.68
CA VAL A 72 0.54 -1.49 -2.44
C VAL A 72 0.66 -2.96 -2.13
N LYS A 73 1.87 -3.46 -2.34
CA LYS A 73 2.37 -4.70 -1.76
C LYS A 73 3.42 -4.34 -0.71
N MET A 74 3.22 -4.78 0.52
CA MET A 74 4.17 -4.61 1.62
C MET A 74 4.79 -5.95 1.98
N TYR A 75 6.11 -6.01 1.92
CA TYR A 75 6.92 -7.20 2.18
C TYR A 75 7.45 -7.17 3.61
N VAL A 76 6.84 -7.95 4.51
CA VAL A 76 7.20 -7.91 5.93
C VAL A 76 8.64 -8.39 6.15
N GLY A 77 9.05 -9.43 5.42
CA GLY A 77 10.41 -9.99 5.49
C GLY A 77 11.50 -9.09 4.88
N SER A 78 11.15 -7.91 4.36
CA SER A 78 12.07 -6.94 3.77
C SER A 78 11.92 -5.58 4.44
N ASP A 79 11.99 -5.55 5.77
CA ASP A 79 11.87 -4.32 6.59
C ASP A 79 10.59 -3.52 6.30
N LEU A 80 9.48 -4.22 6.05
CA LEU A 80 8.19 -3.66 5.63
C LEU A 80 8.26 -2.81 4.33
N MET A 81 9.20 -3.11 3.44
CA MET A 81 9.30 -2.45 2.13
C MET A 81 7.94 -2.45 1.42
N THR A 82 7.52 -1.26 1.00
CA THR A 82 6.20 -1.01 0.41
C THR A 82 6.36 -0.56 -1.04
N VAL A 83 5.70 -1.26 -1.95
CA VAL A 83 5.77 -1.01 -3.40
C VAL A 83 4.38 -0.71 -3.93
N GLU A 84 4.24 0.31 -4.77
CA GLU A 84 2.99 0.63 -5.46
C GLU A 84 2.74 -0.33 -6.63
N ILE A 85 1.62 -1.06 -6.56
CA ILE A 85 1.25 -2.08 -7.56
C ILE A 85 0.05 -1.67 -8.43
N ALA A 86 -0.82 -0.77 -7.93
CA ALA A 86 -1.99 -0.31 -8.66
C ALA A 86 -2.46 1.05 -8.15
N ARG A 87 -2.80 1.97 -9.06
CA ARG A 87 -3.34 3.31 -8.74
C ARG A 87 -4.86 3.39 -8.87
N THR A 88 -5.49 2.34 -9.39
CA THR A 88 -6.94 2.24 -9.52
C THR A 88 -7.43 0.85 -9.12
N PRO A 89 -8.71 0.72 -8.72
CA PRO A 89 -9.33 -0.58 -8.45
C PRO A 89 -9.26 -1.55 -9.64
N ALA A 90 -9.45 -1.06 -10.87
CA ALA A 90 -9.35 -1.88 -12.07
C ALA A 90 -7.93 -2.44 -12.28
N GLN A 91 -6.89 -1.62 -12.02
CA GLN A 91 -5.51 -2.09 -12.05
C GLN A 91 -5.26 -3.13 -10.96
N LEU A 92 -5.78 -2.95 -9.74
CA LEU A 92 -5.65 -3.94 -8.67
C LEU A 92 -6.25 -5.30 -9.08
N MET A 93 -7.46 -5.32 -9.64
CA MET A 93 -8.07 -6.55 -10.13
C MET A 93 -7.26 -7.18 -11.27
N GLY A 94 -6.66 -6.36 -12.14
CA GLY A 94 -5.74 -6.82 -13.18
C GLY A 94 -4.46 -7.45 -12.63
N VAL A 95 -3.89 -6.90 -11.56
CA VAL A 95 -2.73 -7.49 -10.85
C VAL A 95 -3.10 -8.86 -10.29
N LEU A 96 -4.23 -8.97 -9.58
CA LEU A 96 -4.69 -10.26 -9.03
C LEU A 96 -4.93 -11.32 -10.13
N ALA A 97 -5.49 -10.90 -11.27
CA ALA A 97 -5.66 -11.77 -12.42
C ALA A 97 -4.33 -12.21 -13.03
N MET A 98 -3.36 -11.30 -13.19
CA MET A 98 -2.03 -11.62 -13.71
C MET A 98 -1.32 -12.62 -12.81
N MET A 99 -1.35 -12.39 -11.48
CA MET A 99 -0.79 -13.34 -10.52
C MET A 99 -1.45 -14.72 -10.71
N SER A 100 -2.79 -14.78 -10.83
CA SER A 100 -3.54 -16.02 -11.10
C SER A 100 -3.06 -16.78 -12.30
N MET A 101 -2.86 -16.09 -13.41
CA MET A 101 -2.36 -16.72 -14.63
C MET A 101 -0.94 -17.26 -14.45
N SER A 102 -0.09 -16.54 -13.71
CA SER A 102 1.28 -16.99 -13.43
C SER A 102 1.33 -18.26 -12.57
N LEU A 103 0.40 -18.43 -11.62
CA LEU A 103 0.33 -19.62 -10.77
C LEU A 103 -0.27 -20.83 -11.48
N GLU A 104 -1.35 -20.63 -12.23
CA GLU A 104 -2.15 -21.69 -12.85
C GLU A 104 -1.80 -21.92 -14.35
N GLU A 105 -0.75 -21.25 -14.84
CA GLU A 105 -0.31 -21.30 -16.24
C GLU A 105 -1.39 -20.90 -17.27
N GLY A 106 -2.17 -19.85 -16.96
CA GLY A 106 -3.14 -19.24 -17.88
C GLY A 106 -4.51 -18.94 -17.27
N VAL A 107 -5.51 -18.71 -18.13
CA VAL A 107 -6.88 -18.41 -17.71
C VAL A 107 -7.62 -19.67 -17.27
N THR A 108 -8.12 -19.68 -16.03
CA THR A 108 -8.96 -20.73 -15.48
C THR A 108 -10.45 -20.34 -15.44
N PRO A 109 -11.40 -21.30 -15.38
CA PRO A 109 -12.81 -21.00 -15.17
C PRO A 109 -13.10 -20.19 -13.90
N GLU A 110 -12.29 -20.38 -12.85
CA GLU A 110 -12.31 -19.63 -11.60
C GLU A 110 -11.98 -18.15 -11.85
N LEU A 111 -10.89 -17.90 -12.58
CA LEU A 111 -10.46 -16.56 -12.93
C LEU A 111 -11.48 -15.84 -13.81
N GLU A 112 -12.11 -16.53 -14.76
CA GLU A 112 -13.19 -15.95 -15.56
C GLU A 112 -14.42 -15.55 -14.71
N ARG A 113 -14.78 -16.37 -13.71
CA ARG A 113 -15.88 -16.05 -12.78
C ARG A 113 -15.54 -14.81 -11.96
N PHE A 114 -14.32 -14.74 -11.43
CA PHE A 114 -13.82 -13.56 -10.74
C PHE A 114 -13.88 -12.32 -11.63
N ALA A 115 -13.32 -12.39 -12.84
CA ALA A 115 -13.29 -11.26 -13.77
C ALA A 115 -14.69 -10.71 -14.06
N ARG A 116 -15.68 -11.59 -14.29
CA ARG A 116 -17.08 -11.18 -14.46
C ARG A 116 -17.68 -10.54 -13.19
N ALA A 117 -17.35 -11.06 -12.02
CA ALA A 117 -17.87 -10.56 -10.75
C ALA A 117 -17.35 -9.15 -10.41
N VAL A 118 -16.08 -8.86 -10.75
CA VAL A 118 -15.45 -7.56 -10.47
C VAL A 118 -15.47 -6.57 -11.64
N GLY A 119 -15.98 -6.99 -12.81
CA GLY A 119 -16.04 -6.16 -14.02
C GLY A 119 -14.68 -5.96 -14.70
N LEU A 120 -13.81 -6.97 -14.68
CA LEU A 120 -12.50 -6.93 -15.33
C LEU A 120 -12.63 -7.29 -16.81
N ASP A 121 -12.77 -6.28 -17.66
CA ASP A 121 -13.00 -6.44 -19.11
C ASP A 121 -11.72 -6.72 -19.92
N CYS A 122 -10.53 -6.66 -19.30
CA CYS A 122 -9.24 -6.78 -19.99
C CYS A 122 -8.57 -8.16 -19.82
N LEU A 123 -9.34 -9.21 -19.50
CA LEU A 123 -8.78 -10.54 -19.20
C LEU A 123 -7.98 -11.13 -20.37
N ASP A 124 -8.50 -11.07 -21.59
CA ASP A 124 -7.80 -11.56 -22.80
C ASP A 124 -6.49 -10.82 -23.05
N ALA A 125 -6.45 -9.52 -22.77
CA ALA A 125 -5.25 -8.70 -22.94
C ALA A 125 -4.19 -9.03 -21.88
N LEU A 126 -4.62 -9.35 -20.65
CA LEU A 126 -3.74 -9.80 -19.58
C LEU A 126 -3.15 -11.17 -19.90
N ASP A 127 -3.94 -12.12 -20.41
CA ASP A 127 -3.47 -13.45 -20.80
C ASP A 127 -2.45 -13.37 -21.95
N ALA A 128 -2.75 -12.59 -23.00
CA ALA A 128 -1.80 -12.38 -24.09
C ALA A 128 -0.49 -11.71 -23.62
N GLN A 129 -0.53 -10.94 -22.52
CA GLN A 129 0.64 -10.31 -21.93
C GLN A 129 1.41 -11.24 -20.99
N SER A 130 0.73 -12.09 -20.21
CA SER A 130 1.34 -13.08 -19.32
C SER A 130 2.23 -14.05 -20.11
N LEU A 131 1.82 -14.43 -21.32
CA LEU A 131 2.62 -15.26 -22.24
C LEU A 131 3.93 -14.60 -22.71
N LYS A 132 4.06 -13.28 -22.61
CA LYS A 132 5.23 -12.52 -23.07
C LYS A 132 6.18 -12.19 -21.94
N SER A 133 5.65 -11.71 -20.82
CA SER A 133 6.42 -11.19 -19.69
C SER A 133 6.38 -12.07 -18.45
N GLY A 134 5.61 -13.16 -18.46
CA GLY A 134 5.37 -13.96 -17.27
C GLY A 134 4.70 -13.12 -16.18
N ASP A 135 5.23 -13.22 -14.97
CA ASP A 135 4.82 -12.48 -13.78
C ASP A 135 5.51 -11.13 -13.59
N ASP A 136 6.36 -10.70 -14.54
CA ASP A 136 7.05 -9.40 -14.45
C ASP A 136 6.03 -8.24 -14.45
N PRO A 137 5.90 -7.47 -13.35
CA PRO A 137 4.95 -6.37 -13.25
C PRO A 137 5.14 -5.28 -14.31
N LYS A 138 6.35 -5.13 -14.87
CA LYS A 138 6.62 -4.19 -15.97
C LYS A 138 5.86 -4.55 -17.25
N GLY A 139 5.47 -5.81 -17.41
CA GLY A 139 4.63 -6.26 -18.51
C GLY A 139 3.25 -5.58 -18.53
N LEU A 140 2.71 -5.25 -17.34
CA LEU A 140 1.37 -4.67 -17.20
C LEU A 140 1.23 -3.33 -17.92
N ALA A 141 2.30 -2.53 -18.04
CA ALA A 141 2.28 -1.26 -18.77
C ALA A 141 1.86 -1.39 -20.26
N ASN A 142 1.91 -2.59 -20.83
CA ASN A 142 1.45 -2.85 -22.20
C ASN A 142 -0.07 -3.06 -22.31
N VAL A 143 -0.78 -3.24 -21.20
CA VAL A 143 -2.23 -3.44 -21.15
C VAL A 143 -2.93 -2.09 -20.96
N GLU A 144 -3.99 -1.84 -21.73
CA GLU A 144 -4.66 -0.52 -21.79
C GLU A 144 -5.03 0.04 -20.41
N THR A 145 -5.55 -0.80 -19.51
CA THR A 145 -5.91 -0.47 -18.12
C THR A 145 -4.76 0.15 -17.31
N PHE A 146 -3.51 -0.12 -17.67
CA PHE A 146 -2.30 0.33 -16.98
C PHE A 146 -1.56 1.46 -17.71
N LYS A 147 -1.97 1.83 -18.92
CA LYS A 147 -1.32 2.90 -19.68
C LYS A 147 -1.56 4.29 -19.09
N THR A 148 -2.74 4.51 -18.51
CA THR A 148 -3.06 5.72 -17.77
C THR A 148 -2.81 5.48 -16.28
N LEU A 149 -2.12 6.41 -15.61
CA LEU A 149 -1.73 6.24 -14.21
C LEU A 149 -0.97 4.93 -13.97
N THR A 150 0.07 4.68 -14.77
CA THR A 150 0.92 3.50 -14.62
C THR A 150 1.50 3.44 -13.20
N PRO A 151 1.27 2.34 -12.45
CA PRO A 151 1.86 2.15 -11.12
C PRO A 151 3.38 2.09 -11.18
N LEU A 152 4.07 2.50 -10.11
CA LEU A 152 5.53 2.54 -10.10
C LEU A 152 6.16 1.18 -10.44
N GLU A 153 5.66 0.07 -9.89
CA GLU A 153 6.20 -1.26 -10.15
C GLU A 153 6.09 -1.69 -11.63
N SER A 154 5.12 -1.11 -12.36
CA SER A 154 4.90 -1.38 -13.78
C SER A 154 5.68 -0.44 -14.71
N ILE A 155 6.40 0.56 -14.20
CA ILE A 155 7.18 1.47 -15.04
C ILE A 155 8.36 0.71 -15.68
N SER A 156 8.36 0.65 -17.01
CA SER A 156 9.46 0.08 -17.80
C SER A 156 10.46 1.15 -18.24
N ASP A 157 11.69 0.74 -18.52
CA ASP A 157 12.74 1.64 -19.01
C ASP A 157 12.31 2.32 -20.33
N GLY A 158 12.43 3.65 -20.40
CA GLY A 158 12.04 4.44 -21.58
C GLY A 158 10.53 4.68 -21.74
N ALA A 159 9.70 4.30 -20.76
CA ALA A 159 8.28 4.62 -20.73
C ALA A 159 7.99 6.10 -20.40
N THR A 160 6.71 6.47 -20.44
CA THR A 160 6.22 7.76 -19.94
C THR A 160 6.68 7.97 -18.49
N PRO A 161 7.07 9.21 -18.10
CA PRO A 161 7.44 9.50 -16.73
C PRO A 161 6.36 9.07 -15.74
N TYR A 162 6.81 8.55 -14.59
CA TYR A 162 5.92 8.22 -13.49
C TYR A 162 5.24 9.49 -12.96
N THR A 163 3.92 9.42 -12.75
CA THR A 163 3.09 10.57 -12.34
C THR A 163 2.46 10.41 -10.96
N GLY A 164 2.83 9.37 -10.23
CA GLY A 164 2.38 9.17 -8.86
C GLY A 164 3.34 9.80 -7.85
N SER A 165 3.14 9.45 -6.59
CA SER A 165 3.84 10.09 -5.46
C SER A 165 4.79 9.15 -4.73
N PHE A 166 4.90 7.87 -5.13
CA PHE A 166 5.93 6.99 -4.58
C PHE A 166 7.33 7.47 -4.99
N PRO A 167 8.36 7.31 -4.12
CA PRO A 167 9.74 7.59 -4.48
C PRO A 167 10.19 6.74 -5.68
N ASN A 168 10.48 7.39 -6.81
CA ASN A 168 10.95 6.73 -8.03
C ASN A 168 12.47 6.92 -8.20
N PRO A 169 13.28 5.85 -8.16
CA PRO A 169 14.74 5.95 -8.32
C PRO A 169 15.19 6.37 -9.72
N SER A 170 14.40 6.06 -10.75
CA SER A 170 14.72 6.36 -12.14
C SER A 170 14.41 7.80 -12.55
N ASP A 171 13.46 8.42 -11.85
CA ASP A 171 13.05 9.80 -12.05
C ASP A 171 12.70 10.40 -10.68
N PRO A 172 13.72 10.85 -9.91
CA PRO A 172 13.48 11.42 -8.60
C PRO A 172 12.65 12.68 -8.77
N THR A 173 11.35 12.54 -8.54
CA THR A 173 10.44 13.67 -8.43
C THR A 173 11.01 14.66 -7.42
N THR A 174 10.79 15.95 -7.66
CA THR A 174 11.26 17.00 -6.76
C THR A 174 10.54 16.85 -5.43
N ASP A 175 11.30 16.50 -4.40
CA ASP A 175 10.88 16.51 -2.99
C ASP A 175 10.04 15.32 -2.48
N TRP A 176 10.20 14.11 -3.03
CA TRP A 176 9.54 12.88 -2.52
C TRP A 176 9.66 12.69 -1.00
N TRP A 177 10.75 13.16 -0.39
CA TRP A 177 10.99 13.07 1.06
C TRP A 177 10.04 13.94 1.90
N LYS A 178 9.28 14.85 1.29
CA LYS A 178 8.28 15.67 2.00
C LYS A 178 6.94 14.96 2.19
N SER A 179 6.66 13.92 1.39
CA SER A 179 5.35 13.28 1.30
C SER A 179 5.39 11.75 1.46
N SER A 180 6.56 11.20 1.75
CA SER A 180 6.78 9.76 1.88
C SER A 180 7.35 9.42 3.26
N CYS A 181 7.12 8.20 3.70
CA CYS A 181 7.71 7.65 4.92
C CYS A 181 8.81 6.62 4.60
N TYR A 182 9.47 6.12 5.64
CA TYR A 182 10.60 5.20 5.54
C TYR A 182 10.34 3.98 4.65
N PHE A 183 9.16 3.36 4.79
CA PHE A 183 8.83 2.09 4.14
C PHE A 183 8.66 2.17 2.62
N GLU A 184 8.48 3.37 2.08
CA GLU A 184 8.25 3.61 0.65
C GLU A 184 9.56 3.79 -0.15
N VAL A 185 10.69 3.88 0.55
CA VAL A 185 12.02 4.03 -0.07
C VAL A 185 12.59 2.65 -0.37
N VAL A 186 12.24 2.13 -1.55
CA VAL A 186 12.61 0.78 -2.01
C VAL A 186 14.11 0.63 -2.35
N ASP A 187 14.79 1.73 -2.66
CA ASP A 187 16.23 1.76 -2.90
C ASP A 187 16.93 2.58 -1.82
N LYS A 188 17.82 1.93 -1.05
CA LYS A 188 18.63 2.58 0.00
C LYS A 188 19.57 3.67 -0.54
N HIS A 189 19.81 3.71 -1.86
CA HIS A 189 20.60 4.73 -2.54
C HIS A 189 19.74 5.74 -3.30
N MET A 190 18.46 5.89 -2.94
CA MET A 190 17.55 6.84 -3.57
C MET A 190 18.21 8.23 -3.69
N PRO A 191 18.34 8.79 -4.91
CA PRO A 191 18.95 10.10 -5.08
C PRO A 191 18.21 11.19 -4.30
N VAL A 192 18.98 11.89 -3.47
CA VAL A 192 18.58 13.12 -2.78
C VAL A 192 19.40 14.27 -3.35
N PRO A 193 18.79 15.42 -3.70
CA PRO A 193 19.54 16.56 -4.24
C PRO A 193 20.64 17.02 -3.29
N LYS A 194 21.77 17.44 -3.87
CA LYS A 194 22.93 17.89 -3.08
C LYS A 194 22.54 19.02 -2.12
N GLY A 195 22.81 18.83 -0.84
CA GLY A 195 22.52 19.81 0.21
C GLY A 195 21.12 19.69 0.82
N VAL A 196 20.29 18.75 0.34
CA VAL A 196 19.07 18.34 1.05
C VAL A 196 19.44 17.30 2.09
N GLU A 197 19.05 17.56 3.33
CA GLU A 197 19.06 16.58 4.41
C GLU A 197 17.69 15.90 4.48
N LEU A 198 17.67 14.58 4.58
CA LEU A 198 16.42 13.85 4.73
C LEU A 198 15.77 14.21 6.07
N PRO A 199 14.43 14.33 6.13
CA PRO A 199 13.73 14.53 7.39
C PRO A 199 14.04 13.43 8.41
N ALA A 200 14.07 13.79 9.69
CA ALA A 200 14.46 12.89 10.78
C ALA A 200 13.57 11.63 10.93
N TRP A 201 12.38 11.60 10.32
CA TRP A 201 11.57 10.38 10.30
C TRP A 201 12.16 9.27 9.42
N PHE A 202 13.05 9.59 8.47
CA PHE A 202 13.79 8.58 7.68
C PHE A 202 15.00 7.97 8.40
N ASP A 203 15.47 8.56 9.50
CA ASP A 203 16.62 8.03 10.24
C ASP A 203 16.17 6.86 11.14
N PRO A 204 16.57 5.60 10.88
CA PRO A 204 16.12 4.45 11.67
C PRO A 204 16.64 4.48 13.11
N GLU A 205 17.73 5.20 13.39
CA GLU A 205 18.32 5.30 14.73
C GLU A 205 17.66 6.42 15.57
N ARG A 206 16.83 7.26 14.96
CA ARG A 206 16.13 8.36 15.63
C ARG A 206 14.94 7.83 16.42
N GLU A 207 14.92 8.11 17.73
CA GLU A 207 13.77 7.83 18.59
C GLU A 207 12.49 8.52 18.06
N LYS A 208 11.48 7.73 17.69
CA LYS A 208 10.29 8.22 16.98
C LYS A 208 9.27 8.90 17.87
N LYS A 209 9.10 8.42 19.10
CA LYS A 209 8.10 8.98 20.02
C LYS A 209 8.36 10.45 20.36
N PRO A 210 9.57 10.88 20.79
CA PRO A 210 9.83 12.30 21.03
C PRO A 210 9.71 13.15 19.76
N LEU A 211 10.18 12.63 18.62
CA LEU A 211 10.08 13.32 17.32
C LEU A 211 8.61 13.56 16.92
N PHE A 212 7.75 12.57 17.12
CA PHE A 212 6.31 12.67 16.88
C PHE A 212 5.67 13.72 17.81
N GLU A 213 6.00 13.69 19.10
CA GLU A 213 5.47 14.63 20.09
C GLU A 213 5.85 16.08 19.74
N ASP A 214 7.10 16.33 19.30
CA ASP A 214 7.56 17.63 18.83
C ASP A 214 6.71 18.14 17.64
N PHE A 215 6.42 17.28 16.66
CA PHE A 215 5.57 17.63 15.53
C PHE A 215 4.11 17.88 15.92
N MET A 216 3.56 17.07 16.84
CA MET A 216 2.22 17.28 17.37
C MET A 216 2.09 18.63 18.10
N GLN A 217 3.10 19.01 18.91
CA GLN A 217 3.14 20.31 19.58
C GLN A 217 3.24 21.48 18.60
N ALA A 218 3.99 21.29 17.50
CA ALA A 218 4.12 22.29 16.44
C ALA A 218 2.89 22.37 15.50
N GLY A 219 1.88 21.52 15.68
CA GLY A 219 0.71 21.45 14.79
C GLY A 219 1.03 20.87 13.41
N ARG A 220 2.18 20.21 13.26
CA ARG A 220 2.64 19.58 12.01
C ARG A 220 2.15 18.13 11.92
N LEU A 221 0.84 17.97 11.74
CA LEU A 221 0.19 16.66 11.66
C LEU A 221 0.71 15.83 10.47
N ASP A 222 1.12 16.50 9.39
CA ASP A 222 1.80 15.91 8.24
C ASP A 222 3.08 15.16 8.67
N CYS A 223 3.99 15.85 9.37
CA CYS A 223 5.24 15.27 9.84
C CYS A 223 5.03 14.23 10.95
N ALA A 224 4.07 14.45 11.84
CA ALA A 224 3.70 13.48 12.87
C ALA A 224 3.22 12.17 12.23
N TRP A 225 2.37 12.26 11.20
CA TRP A 225 1.89 11.11 10.45
C TRP A 225 3.00 10.37 9.70
N LEU A 226 3.88 11.08 9.00
CA LEU A 226 5.02 10.45 8.32
C LEU A 226 5.99 9.78 9.32
N THR A 227 6.14 10.35 10.52
CA THR A 227 6.91 9.75 11.61
C THR A 227 6.26 8.47 12.12
N LEU A 228 4.95 8.46 12.35
CA LEU A 228 4.20 7.28 12.81
C LEU A 228 4.23 6.12 11.79
N ASN A 229 4.33 6.45 10.51
CA ASN A 229 4.40 5.48 9.42
C ASN A 229 5.84 5.18 8.97
N SER A 230 6.83 5.43 9.83
CA SER A 230 8.23 5.05 9.61
C SER A 230 8.65 4.00 10.65
N THR A 231 9.80 3.34 10.46
CA THR A 231 10.32 2.32 11.41
C THR A 231 10.70 2.91 12.77
N GLY A 232 10.83 2.08 13.82
CA GLY A 232 11.31 2.44 15.15
C GLY A 232 10.21 2.65 16.19
N TRP A 233 9.01 2.12 15.98
CA TRP A 233 7.88 2.19 16.90
C TRP A 233 7.62 0.87 17.60
N SER A 234 7.36 0.92 18.92
CA SER A 234 6.60 -0.14 19.57
C SER A 234 5.11 -0.02 19.20
N ILE A 235 4.38 -1.14 19.11
CA ILE A 235 2.93 -1.08 18.86
C ILE A 235 2.21 -0.32 19.97
N ALA A 236 2.66 -0.44 21.22
CA ALA A 236 2.10 0.31 22.34
C ALA A 236 2.19 1.83 22.13
N ASP A 237 3.35 2.34 21.71
CA ASP A 237 3.54 3.76 21.44
C ASP A 237 2.81 4.21 20.17
N ALA A 238 2.82 3.38 19.11
CA ALA A 238 2.11 3.66 17.86
C ALA A 238 0.60 3.80 18.09
N ARG A 239 0.00 2.95 18.95
CA ARG A 239 -1.41 3.05 19.35
C ARG A 239 -1.71 4.39 20.02
N GLN A 240 -0.86 4.83 20.95
CA GLN A 240 -1.03 6.11 21.64
C GLN A 240 -0.91 7.29 20.66
N ALA A 241 0.10 7.26 19.78
CA ALA A 241 0.32 8.26 18.75
C ALA A 241 -0.85 8.35 17.77
N LEU A 242 -1.40 7.20 17.35
CA LEU A 242 -2.55 7.15 16.44
C LEU A 242 -3.81 7.75 17.05
N VAL A 243 -4.11 7.45 18.32
CA VAL A 243 -5.23 8.08 19.05
C VAL A 243 -5.03 9.59 19.19
N ALA A 244 -3.81 10.05 19.48
CA ALA A 244 -3.51 11.48 19.57
C ALA A 244 -3.72 12.21 18.23
N LEU A 245 -3.42 11.57 17.09
CA LEU A 245 -3.76 12.10 15.77
C LEU A 245 -5.26 12.09 15.50
N GLN A 246 -5.96 11.03 15.91
CA GLN A 246 -7.41 10.90 15.77
C GLN A 246 -8.14 12.09 16.40
N GLU A 247 -7.75 12.47 17.62
CA GLU A 247 -8.31 13.63 18.34
C GLU A 247 -8.14 14.96 17.61
N ARG A 248 -7.23 15.04 16.63
CA ARG A 248 -6.92 16.26 15.85
C ARG A 248 -7.45 16.23 14.41
N ALA A 249 -7.82 15.07 13.88
CA ALA A 249 -8.08 14.88 12.46
C ALA A 249 -9.46 15.39 12.01
N ASP A 250 -10.48 15.27 12.87
CA ASP A 250 -11.90 15.56 12.55
C ASP A 250 -12.37 14.92 11.22
N ASP A 251 -11.95 13.67 10.98
CA ASP A 251 -12.26 12.93 9.76
C ASP A 251 -12.84 11.55 10.10
N LYS A 252 -14.10 11.32 9.71
CA LYS A 252 -14.83 10.07 10.00
C LYS A 252 -14.25 8.84 9.31
N ALA A 253 -13.68 9.02 8.13
CA ALA A 253 -13.07 7.92 7.41
C ALA A 253 -11.71 7.58 8.05
N PHE A 254 -10.98 8.57 8.58
CA PHE A 254 -9.84 8.32 9.43
C PHE A 254 -10.23 7.59 10.72
N ASP A 255 -11.31 8.01 11.39
CA ASP A 255 -11.82 7.33 12.59
C ASP A 255 -12.11 5.84 12.36
N ALA A 256 -12.70 5.50 11.21
CA ALA A 256 -12.99 4.11 10.84
C ALA A 256 -11.70 3.30 10.65
N VAL A 257 -10.69 3.88 10.01
CA VAL A 257 -9.37 3.23 9.83
C VAL A 257 -8.64 3.07 11.16
N VAL A 258 -8.65 4.09 12.01
CA VAL A 258 -8.06 4.02 13.36
C VAL A 258 -8.72 2.92 14.18
N ALA A 259 -10.04 2.88 14.19
CA ALA A 259 -10.77 1.87 14.97
C ALA A 259 -10.57 0.44 14.43
N TYR A 260 -10.39 0.28 13.11
CA TYR A 260 -9.96 -0.99 12.51
C TYR A 260 -8.55 -1.37 12.97
N TRP A 261 -7.57 -0.49 12.77
CA TRP A 261 -6.17 -0.74 13.12
C TRP A 261 -5.99 -1.07 14.61
N LEU A 262 -6.62 -0.30 15.50
CA LEU A 262 -6.60 -0.57 16.94
C LEU A 262 -7.27 -1.89 17.35
N SER A 263 -8.14 -2.45 16.50
CA SER A 263 -8.79 -3.74 16.77
C SER A 263 -7.97 -4.96 16.39
N ILE A 264 -6.88 -4.78 15.65
CA ILE A 264 -5.99 -5.85 15.16
C ILE A 264 -4.54 -5.69 15.60
N ALA A 265 -4.06 -4.46 15.83
CA ALA A 265 -2.70 -4.19 16.28
C ALA A 265 -2.50 -4.65 17.74
N ASP A 266 -2.03 -5.88 17.91
CA ASP A 266 -1.75 -6.49 19.20
C ASP A 266 -0.54 -5.82 19.88
N LEU A 267 -0.70 -5.49 21.17
CA LEU A 267 0.35 -4.90 21.99
C LEU A 267 1.57 -5.83 22.11
N ASP A 268 1.36 -7.14 22.01
CA ASP A 268 2.41 -8.15 22.14
C ASP A 268 3.11 -8.44 20.80
N ALA A 269 2.68 -7.85 19.68
CA ALA A 269 3.28 -8.05 18.35
C ALA A 269 4.64 -7.35 18.16
N GLY A 270 5.16 -6.67 19.19
CA GLY A 270 6.47 -6.01 19.17
C GLY A 270 6.39 -4.59 18.59
N GLY A 271 7.05 -4.38 17.45
CA GLY A 271 7.22 -3.07 16.84
C GLY A 271 7.62 -3.15 15.38
N TYR A 272 7.51 -2.02 14.68
CA TYR A 272 7.90 -1.86 13.28
C TYR A 272 8.90 -0.72 13.12
#